data_AF-A0A5M6IAI4-F1
#
_entry.id   AF-A0A5M6IAI4-F1
#
_cell.length_a   1.000
_cell.length_b   1.000
_cell.length_c   1.000
_cell.angle_alpha   90.00
_cell.angle_beta   90.00
_cell.angle_gamma   90.00
#
_symmetry.space_group_name_H-M   'P 1'
#
loop_
_entity.id
_entity.type
_entity.pdbx_description
1 polymer ?
#
loop_
_entity_poly.entity_id
_entity_poly.type
_entity_poly.pdbx_seq_one_letter_code
_entity_poly.pdbx_strand_id
1 'polypeptide(L)'
;MNRLVRRQWEDDPMTRTTPTATPASIHGRRRLARFGAGTALALLAGAVVVLGGPGPARAQNLDQMRANGLVCERPDGLLHARSSDGTVQQKVQAINNQRLATYETVARDSGTTVEQVRVVSGEKLQARYGGCP
;
A
#
# COMPACT_ATOMS: atom_id res chain seq x y z
N MET A 1 39.78 -13.41 39.30
CA MET A 1 39.28 -12.20 38.59
C MET A 1 38.46 -12.69 37.40
N ASN A 2 37.27 -12.23 37.02
CA ASN A 2 36.64 -10.92 37.15
C ASN A 2 35.09 -11.11 37.07
N ARG A 3 34.37 -10.96 38.20
CA ARG A 3 32.89 -11.07 38.30
C ARG A 3 32.23 -9.68 38.29
N LEU A 4 32.49 -8.83 37.31
CA LEU A 4 32.06 -7.42 37.41
C LEU A 4 31.50 -6.79 36.12
N VAL A 5 30.86 -7.56 35.23
CA VAL A 5 30.13 -6.98 34.07
C VAL A 5 28.80 -7.72 33.82
N ARG A 6 28.03 -8.01 34.88
CA ARG A 6 26.71 -8.65 34.77
C ARG A 6 25.71 -8.16 35.84
N ARG A 7 25.77 -6.87 36.18
CA ARG A 7 24.91 -6.21 37.18
C ARG A 7 24.66 -4.75 36.81
N GLN A 8 24.10 -4.50 35.63
CA GLN A 8 23.76 -3.12 35.21
C GLN A 8 22.45 -3.06 34.42
N TRP A 9 21.54 -4.03 34.62
CA TRP A 9 20.23 -4.07 33.97
C TRP A 9 19.08 -4.45 34.92
N GLU A 10 19.34 -4.39 36.22
CA GLU A 10 18.32 -4.46 37.27
C GLU A 10 18.49 -3.24 38.17
N ASP A 11 17.35 -2.63 38.53
CA ASP A 11 17.18 -1.52 39.48
C ASP A 11 17.13 -0.10 38.88
N ASP A 12 16.02 0.22 38.21
CA ASP A 12 15.45 1.57 38.34
C ASP A 12 13.90 1.55 38.32
N PRO A 13 13.24 1.52 39.51
CA PRO A 13 11.79 1.61 39.65
C PRO A 13 11.34 3.06 39.95
N MET A 14 11.31 3.92 38.94
CA MET A 14 10.65 5.24 38.98
C MET A 14 10.19 5.54 37.54
N THR A 15 8.93 5.77 37.17
CA THR A 15 7.77 6.33 37.85
C THR A 15 6.52 5.92 37.06
N ARG A 16 5.59 5.23 37.74
CA ARG A 16 4.20 5.10 37.26
C ARG A 16 3.49 6.43 37.54
N THR A 17 3.20 7.19 36.50
CA THR A 17 2.21 8.28 36.56
C THR A 17 1.20 8.09 35.43
N THR A 18 0.12 7.37 35.73
CA THR A 18 -1.18 7.63 35.11
C THR A 18 -1.75 8.91 35.72
N PRO A 19 -2.28 9.82 34.90
CA PRO A 19 -3.56 10.42 35.25
C PRO A 19 -4.56 10.45 34.07
N THR A 20 -5.71 9.84 34.35
CA THR A 20 -7.04 10.46 34.27
C THR A 20 -7.56 10.92 32.90
N ALA A 21 -8.57 10.19 32.44
CA ALA A 21 -9.54 10.55 31.41
C ALA A 21 -10.29 11.87 31.70
N THR A 22 -11.01 12.38 30.69
CA THR A 22 -12.29 13.16 30.69
C THR A 22 -12.20 14.40 29.76
N PRO A 23 -13.26 14.83 29.04
CA PRO A 23 -14.11 14.12 28.07
C PRO A 23 -14.18 14.86 26.71
N ALA A 24 -14.87 14.23 25.76
CA ALA A 24 -15.64 14.79 24.64
C ALA A 24 -15.50 16.30 24.29
N SER A 25 -15.06 16.57 23.06
CA SER A 25 -15.57 17.71 22.28
C SER A 25 -15.91 17.28 20.87
N ILE A 26 -17.15 16.84 20.70
CA ILE A 26 -17.78 16.47 19.43
C ILE A 26 -18.49 17.71 18.90
N HIS A 27 -17.78 18.70 18.34
CA HIS A 27 -18.44 19.87 17.75
C HIS A 27 -17.74 20.38 16.48
N GLY A 28 -17.99 19.68 15.37
CA GLY A 28 -17.57 20.06 14.02
C GLY A 28 -18.75 20.14 13.05
N ARG A 29 -19.79 20.90 13.43
CA ARG A 29 -20.82 21.56 12.61
C ARG A 29 -21.14 20.91 11.25
N ARG A 30 -22.14 20.03 11.27
CA ARG A 30 -22.93 19.64 10.09
C ARG A 30 -23.46 20.89 9.41
N ARG A 31 -22.94 21.24 8.23
CA ARG A 31 -23.56 22.25 7.37
C ARG A 31 -24.83 21.62 6.79
N LEU A 32 -25.96 21.96 7.41
CA LEU A 32 -27.29 21.69 6.89
C LEU A 32 -27.44 22.43 5.56
N ALA A 33 -27.35 21.69 4.46
CA ALA A 33 -27.81 22.14 3.16
C ALA A 33 -29.31 22.43 3.29
N ARG A 34 -29.68 23.70 3.18
CA ARG A 34 -31.06 24.14 3.03
C ARG A 34 -31.53 23.68 1.66
N PHE A 35 -32.02 22.46 1.57
CA PHE A 35 -32.81 22.01 0.43
C PHE A 35 -34.16 22.72 0.53
N GLY A 36 -34.33 23.76 -0.29
CA GLY A 36 -35.60 24.45 -0.44
C GLY A 36 -36.66 23.46 -0.90
N ALA A 37 -37.70 23.32 -0.09
CA ALA A 37 -38.92 22.63 -0.43
C ALA A 37 -39.65 23.41 -1.54
N GLY A 38 -39.52 22.94 -2.77
CA GLY A 38 -40.38 23.29 -3.89
C GLY A 38 -41.10 22.03 -4.36
N THR A 39 -42.23 21.73 -3.75
CA THR A 39 -43.15 20.68 -4.21
C THR A 39 -43.79 21.11 -5.53
N ALA A 40 -43.49 20.41 -6.62
CA ALA A 40 -44.37 20.34 -7.78
C ALA A 40 -44.54 18.87 -8.18
N LEU A 41 -45.79 18.46 -8.15
CA LEU A 41 -46.32 17.10 -8.31
C LEU A 41 -46.51 16.76 -9.80
N ALA A 42 -46.58 15.46 -10.10
CA ALA A 42 -47.07 14.78 -11.32
C ALA A 42 -45.99 14.30 -12.30
N LEU A 43 -46.02 13.10 -12.91
CA LEU A 43 -46.88 11.91 -12.89
C LEU A 43 -46.15 10.83 -13.74
N LEU A 44 -46.47 9.54 -13.51
CA LEU A 44 -46.35 8.40 -14.44
C LEU A 44 -44.98 7.68 -14.67
N ALA A 45 -44.86 6.54 -13.99
CA ALA A 45 -44.53 5.20 -14.49
C ALA A 45 -43.68 5.03 -15.77
N GLY A 46 -42.61 4.24 -15.64
CA GLY A 46 -42.12 3.38 -16.74
C GLY A 46 -40.61 3.33 -16.91
N ALA A 47 -40.06 2.15 -16.67
CA ALA A 47 -38.73 1.68 -17.08
C ALA A 47 -37.50 2.38 -16.47
N VAL A 48 -37.08 1.90 -15.29
CA VAL A 48 -35.65 1.91 -14.94
C VAL A 48 -34.97 0.90 -15.85
N VAL A 49 -34.58 1.34 -17.05
CA VAL A 49 -33.57 0.61 -17.83
C VAL A 49 -32.27 0.83 -17.08
N VAL A 50 -31.86 -0.16 -16.27
CA VAL A 50 -30.48 -0.28 -15.81
C VAL A 50 -29.66 -0.62 -17.06
N LEU A 51 -29.30 0.40 -17.82
CA LEU A 51 -28.29 0.31 -18.86
C LEU A 51 -27.01 -0.12 -18.14
N GLY A 52 -26.63 -1.38 -18.29
CA GLY A 52 -25.36 -1.92 -17.86
C GLY A 52 -24.23 -1.19 -18.58
N GLY A 53 -23.86 -0.02 -18.07
CA GLY A 53 -22.64 0.65 -18.46
C GLY A 53 -21.43 -0.23 -18.11
N PRO A 54 -20.30 -0.10 -18.82
CA PRO A 54 -19.08 -0.77 -18.42
C PRO A 54 -18.77 -0.37 -16.99
N GLY A 55 -18.89 -1.33 -16.07
CA GLY A 55 -18.55 -1.12 -14.67
C GLY A 55 -17.10 -0.65 -14.56
N PRO A 56 -16.73 0.11 -13.52
CA PRO A 56 -15.36 0.57 -13.34
C PRO A 56 -14.42 -0.64 -13.42
N ALA A 57 -13.55 -0.65 -14.43
CA ALA A 57 -12.48 -1.62 -14.53
C ALA A 57 -11.62 -1.49 -13.28
N ARG A 58 -11.82 -2.37 -12.30
CA ARG A 58 -11.02 -2.37 -11.09
C ARG A 58 -9.66 -2.92 -11.47
N ALA A 59 -8.72 -2.03 -11.78
CA ALA A 59 -7.34 -2.42 -11.99
C ALA A 59 -6.86 -3.20 -10.74
N GLN A 60 -6.58 -4.49 -10.90
CA GLN A 60 -6.08 -5.32 -9.80
C GLN A 60 -4.82 -4.68 -9.26
N ASN A 61 -4.73 -4.43 -7.95
CA ASN A 61 -3.50 -3.87 -7.38
C ASN A 61 -2.38 -4.93 -7.36
N LEU A 62 -1.13 -4.49 -7.17
CA LEU A 62 0.02 -5.40 -7.24
C LEU A 62 -0.05 -6.50 -6.18
N ASP A 63 -0.55 -6.20 -4.98
CA ASP A 63 -0.69 -7.18 -3.91
C ASP A 63 -1.67 -8.31 -4.28
N GLN A 64 -2.80 -7.96 -4.91
CA GLN A 64 -3.74 -8.94 -5.46
C GLN A 64 -3.11 -9.77 -6.58
N MET A 65 -2.32 -9.15 -7.46
CA MET A 65 -1.62 -9.88 -8.52
C MET A 65 -0.61 -10.89 -7.94
N ARG A 66 0.09 -10.55 -6.87
CA ARG A 66 0.97 -11.50 -6.14
C ARG A 66 0.16 -12.61 -5.49
N ALA A 67 -0.90 -12.26 -4.75
CA ALA A 67 -1.74 -13.22 -4.05
C ALA A 67 -2.40 -14.23 -4.99
N ASN A 68 -2.84 -13.77 -6.18
CA ASN A 68 -3.40 -14.61 -7.23
C ASN A 68 -2.34 -15.36 -8.05
N GLY A 69 -1.07 -15.15 -7.72
CA GLY A 69 0.06 -15.77 -8.39
C GLY A 69 0.32 -15.32 -9.83
N LEU A 70 -0.24 -14.19 -10.24
CA LEU A 70 -0.06 -13.64 -11.59
C LEU A 70 1.34 -13.05 -11.81
N VAL A 71 2.03 -12.69 -10.72
CA VAL A 71 3.38 -12.15 -10.73
C VAL A 71 4.22 -12.71 -9.58
N CYS A 72 5.54 -12.59 -9.68
CA CYS A 72 6.49 -12.92 -8.60
C CYS A 72 7.69 -11.96 -8.59
N GLU A 73 8.37 -11.83 -7.44
CA GLU A 73 9.54 -10.98 -7.27
C GLU A 73 10.83 -11.73 -7.66
N ARG A 74 11.64 -11.16 -8.55
CA ARG A 74 12.93 -11.73 -8.96
C ARG A 74 14.08 -11.20 -8.07
N PRO A 75 15.19 -11.97 -7.96
CA PRO A 75 16.33 -11.54 -7.16
C PRO A 75 17.03 -10.28 -7.70
N ASP A 76 16.73 -9.90 -8.94
CA ASP A 76 17.22 -8.67 -9.58
C ASP A 76 16.35 -7.42 -9.29
N GLY A 77 15.43 -7.51 -8.31
CA GLY A 77 14.58 -6.40 -7.89
C GLY A 77 13.39 -6.11 -8.81
N LEU A 78 13.19 -6.87 -9.87
CA LEU A 78 12.08 -6.65 -10.82
C LEU A 78 10.97 -7.68 -10.65
N LEU A 79 9.79 -7.35 -11.15
CA LEU A 79 8.66 -8.28 -11.25
C LEU A 79 8.81 -9.17 -12.48
N HIS A 80 8.40 -10.43 -12.34
CA HIS A 80 8.13 -11.35 -13.43
C HIS A 80 6.62 -11.56 -13.57
N ALA A 81 6.10 -11.50 -14.80
CA ALA A 81 4.74 -11.91 -15.10
C ALA A 81 4.69 -13.44 -15.26
N ARG A 82 3.84 -14.11 -14.46
CA ARG A 82 3.54 -15.55 -14.61
C ARG A 82 2.29 -15.81 -15.46
N SER A 83 1.50 -14.77 -15.70
CA SER A 83 0.35 -14.82 -16.61
C SER A 83 0.74 -14.39 -18.02
N SER A 84 0.12 -15.01 -19.02
CA SER A 84 0.16 -14.59 -20.43
C SER A 84 -0.85 -13.48 -20.76
N ASP A 85 -1.65 -13.04 -19.78
CA ASP A 85 -2.58 -11.91 -19.94
C ASP A 85 -1.81 -10.61 -20.23
N GLY A 86 -2.11 -9.98 -21.36
CA GLY A 86 -1.48 -8.72 -21.79
C GLY A 86 -1.66 -7.58 -20.78
N THR A 87 -2.76 -7.55 -20.03
CA THR A 87 -3.02 -6.56 -18.99
C THR A 87 -2.03 -6.72 -17.82
N VAL A 88 -1.75 -7.96 -17.42
CA VAL A 88 -0.77 -8.28 -16.38
C VAL A 88 0.63 -7.90 -16.87
N GLN A 89 0.98 -8.26 -18.11
CA GLN A 89 2.28 -7.96 -18.69
C GLN A 89 2.55 -6.45 -18.79
N GLN A 90 1.59 -5.67 -19.29
CA GLN A 90 1.69 -4.21 -19.38
C GLN A 90 1.88 -3.58 -17.99
N LYS A 91 1.15 -4.07 -16.99
CA LYS A 91 1.27 -3.58 -15.62
C LYS A 91 2.63 -3.92 -14.98
N VAL A 92 3.14 -5.13 -15.21
CA VAL A 92 4.48 -5.53 -14.79
C VAL A 92 5.54 -4.62 -15.41
N GLN A 93 5.44 -4.34 -16.72
CA GLN A 93 6.36 -3.45 -17.41
C GLN A 93 6.33 -2.04 -16.83
N ALA A 94 5.14 -1.48 -16.60
CA ALA A 94 4.98 -0.15 -16.01
C ALA A 94 5.63 -0.06 -14.61
N ILE A 95 5.42 -1.06 -13.77
CA ILE A 95 6.00 -1.09 -12.41
C ILE A 95 7.51 -1.27 -12.48
N ASN A 96 8.03 -2.13 -13.37
CA ASN A 96 9.47 -2.33 -13.52
C ASN A 96 10.16 -1.04 -13.98
N ASN A 97 9.55 -0.27 -14.89
CA ASN A 97 10.08 1.03 -15.29
C ASN A 97 10.13 2.02 -14.11
N GLN A 98 9.09 2.05 -13.28
CA GLN A 98 9.07 2.89 -12.07
C GLN A 98 10.16 2.47 -11.06
N ARG A 99 10.36 1.16 -10.88
CA ARG A 99 11.42 0.62 -10.01
C ARG A 99 12.80 1.01 -10.51
N LEU A 100 13.07 0.86 -11.81
CA LEU A 100 14.35 1.21 -12.40
C LEU A 100 14.68 2.70 -12.21
N ALA A 101 13.75 3.60 -12.48
CA ALA A 101 13.94 5.03 -12.22
C ALA A 101 14.21 5.34 -10.73
N THR A 102 13.54 4.61 -9.83
CA THR A 102 13.81 4.71 -8.39
C THR A 102 15.21 4.20 -8.04
N TYR A 103 15.64 3.08 -8.63
CA TYR A 103 16.95 2.50 -8.39
C TYR A 103 18.08 3.37 -8.93
N GLU A 104 17.90 4.01 -10.07
CA GLU A 104 18.82 5.02 -10.59
C GLU A 104 18.98 6.19 -9.62
N THR A 105 17.86 6.67 -9.07
CA THR A 105 17.87 7.76 -8.08
C THR A 105 18.63 7.34 -6.82
N VAL A 106 18.30 6.17 -6.25
CA VAL A 106 18.98 5.64 -5.06
C VAL A 106 20.46 5.39 -5.31
N ALA A 107 20.82 4.84 -6.47
CA ALA A 107 22.20 4.56 -6.85
C ALA A 107 23.03 5.85 -6.87
N ARG A 108 22.51 6.89 -7.52
CA ARG A 108 23.10 8.22 -7.57
C ARG A 108 23.25 8.84 -6.18
N ASP A 109 22.20 8.77 -5.35
CA ASP A 109 22.20 9.40 -4.02
C ASP A 109 23.12 8.68 -3.00
N SER A 110 23.32 7.38 -3.17
CA SER A 110 24.15 6.57 -2.27
C SER A 110 25.55 6.27 -2.79
N GLY A 111 25.92 6.78 -3.97
CA GLY A 111 27.24 6.54 -4.57
C GLY A 111 27.51 5.08 -4.91
N THR A 112 26.47 4.32 -5.28
CA THR A 112 26.53 2.90 -5.60
C THR A 112 26.04 2.64 -7.03
N THR A 113 26.06 1.38 -7.48
CA THR A 113 25.55 1.01 -8.81
C THR A 113 24.06 0.65 -8.77
N VAL A 114 23.34 0.89 -9.87
CA VAL A 114 21.94 0.46 -10.03
C VAL A 114 21.79 -1.04 -9.79
N GLU A 115 22.77 -1.84 -10.23
CA GLU A 115 22.75 -3.29 -10.05
C GLU A 115 22.82 -3.70 -8.58
N GLN A 116 23.67 -3.05 -7.77
CA GLN A 116 23.71 -3.31 -6.33
C GLN A 116 22.38 -2.94 -5.64
N VAL A 117 21.76 -1.81 -6.02
CA VAL A 117 20.45 -1.42 -5.49
C VAL A 117 19.38 -2.45 -5.86
N ARG A 118 19.42 -2.95 -7.10
CA ARG A 118 18.49 -3.96 -7.61
C ARG A 118 18.56 -5.26 -6.83
N VAL A 119 19.77 -5.80 -6.63
CA VAL A 119 19.97 -7.06 -5.88
C VAL A 119 19.46 -6.93 -4.45
N VAL A 120 19.86 -5.88 -3.72
CA VAL A 120 19.41 -5.65 -2.34
C VAL A 120 17.89 -5.43 -2.28
N SER A 121 17.32 -4.76 -3.27
CA SER A 121 15.87 -4.58 -3.37
C SER A 121 15.16 -5.91 -3.64
N GLY A 122 15.72 -6.74 -4.52
CA GLY A 122 15.24 -8.09 -4.81
C GLY A 122 15.18 -8.94 -3.55
N GLU A 123 16.27 -9.02 -2.79
CA GLU A 123 16.34 -9.74 -1.51
C GLU A 123 15.25 -9.28 -0.54
N LYS A 124 15.09 -7.95 -0.36
CA LYS A 124 14.06 -7.38 0.53
C LYS A 124 12.64 -7.69 0.06
N LEU A 125 12.40 -7.60 -1.25
CA LEU A 125 11.09 -7.86 -1.83
C LEU A 125 10.73 -9.35 -1.72
N GLN A 126 11.69 -10.24 -1.96
CA GLN A 126 11.49 -11.68 -1.80
C GLN A 126 11.27 -12.06 -0.33
N ALA A 127 12.00 -11.47 0.60
CA ALA A 127 11.78 -11.68 2.03
C ALA A 127 10.37 -11.24 2.47
N ARG A 128 9.81 -10.20 1.83
CA ARG A 128 8.49 -9.67 2.17
C ARG A 128 7.33 -10.36 1.46
N TYR A 129 7.50 -10.72 0.20
CA TYR A 129 6.40 -11.16 -0.67
C TYR A 129 6.60 -12.55 -1.29
N GLY A 130 7.73 -13.20 -1.03
CA GLY A 130 8.13 -14.44 -1.71
C GLY A 130 8.78 -14.17 -3.07
N GLY A 131 9.71 -15.04 -3.46
CA GLY A 131 10.37 -15.01 -4.76
C GLY A 131 9.62 -15.79 -5.84
N CYS A 132 10.06 -15.62 -7.08
CA CYS A 132 9.74 -16.58 -8.13
C CYS A 132 10.30 -17.97 -7.76
N PRO A 133 9.54 -19.05 -8.02
CA PRO A 133 10.06 -20.41 -7.88
C PRO A 133 11.23 -20.68 -8.84
#